data_AF-A0A800KKJ1-F1
#
_entry.id   AF-A0A800KKJ1-F1
#
_cell.length_a   1.000
_cell.length_b   1.000
_cell.length_c   1.000
_cell.angle_alpha   90.00
_cell.angle_beta   90.00
_cell.angle_gamma   90.00
#
_symmetry.space_group_name_H-M   'P 1'
#
loop_
_entity.id
_entity.type
_entity.pdbx_description
1 polymer ?
#
loop_
_entity_poly.entity_id
_entity_poly.type
_entity_poly.pdbx_seq_one_letter_code
_entity_poly.pdbx_strand_id
1 'polypeptide(L)'
;MSSIPPPSGLSGYLRWSTGVIAAIALLVCMVSLPRLQNYVQCNNEEDAARSLRVLGRAGSPQESPDLATWIGQDRSLRHRFLDARVLEDSGLLMQHGYLFQMQRPEGLPAQFVAWPRSAPRTGQAAFMWDGSGNVLRHANADGRWNGPEARPAEPGTNLSELGWAPWVMR
;
A
#
# COMPACT_ATOMS: atom_id res chain seq x y z
N MET A 1 -21.09 -27.94 -68.28
CA MET A 1 -21.34 -27.67 -66.85
C MET A 1 -20.00 -27.73 -66.14
N SER A 2 -19.37 -26.60 -65.85
CA SER A 2 -18.10 -26.54 -65.11
C SER A 2 -18.37 -26.21 -63.66
N SER A 3 -18.03 -27.13 -62.75
CA SER A 3 -18.06 -26.92 -61.31
C SER A 3 -16.77 -26.23 -60.87
N ILE A 4 -16.89 -25.04 -60.28
CA ILE A 4 -15.78 -24.30 -59.66
C ILE A 4 -15.53 -24.93 -58.28
N PRO A 5 -14.30 -25.35 -57.94
CA PRO A 5 -14.01 -25.90 -56.62
C PRO A 5 -14.06 -24.79 -55.55
N PRO A 6 -14.56 -25.06 -54.34
CA PRO A 6 -14.60 -24.08 -53.27
C PRO A 6 -13.19 -23.75 -52.75
N PRO A 7 -12.92 -22.49 -52.35
CA PRO A 7 -11.61 -22.09 -51.85
C PRO A 7 -11.33 -22.74 -50.48
N SER A 8 -10.38 -23.66 -50.45
CA SER A 8 -9.94 -24.44 -49.28
C SER A 8 -8.96 -23.70 -48.35
N GLY A 9 -8.80 -22.37 -48.48
CA GLY A 9 -7.75 -21.60 -47.79
C GLY A 9 -8.16 -20.82 -46.54
N LEU A 10 -9.44 -20.50 -46.35
CA LEU A 10 -9.86 -19.52 -45.33
C LEU A 10 -9.67 -19.99 -43.87
N SER A 11 -9.77 -21.30 -43.62
CA SER A 11 -9.65 -21.88 -42.27
C SER A 11 -8.22 -21.83 -41.70
N GLY A 12 -7.21 -22.00 -42.54
CA GLY A 12 -5.79 -21.97 -42.12
C GLY A 12 -5.33 -20.57 -41.70
N TYR A 13 -5.70 -19.55 -42.49
CA TYR A 13 -5.37 -18.15 -42.19
C TYR A 13 -6.04 -17.65 -40.91
N LEU A 14 -7.31 -18.02 -40.68
CA LEU A 14 -8.04 -17.62 -39.47
C LEU A 14 -7.34 -18.18 -38.22
N ARG A 15 -6.99 -19.47 -38.20
CA ARG A 15 -6.30 -20.10 -37.06
C ARG A 15 -4.90 -19.51 -36.81
N TRP A 16 -4.15 -19.18 -37.86
CA TRP A 16 -2.83 -18.56 -37.74
C TRP A 16 -2.92 -17.14 -37.18
N SER A 17 -3.89 -16.36 -37.68
CA SER A 17 -4.15 -15.00 -37.17
C SER A 17 -4.56 -15.00 -35.69
N THR A 18 -5.42 -15.94 -35.27
CA THR A 18 -5.79 -16.08 -33.85
C THR A 18 -4.58 -16.43 -32.98
N GLY A 19 -3.70 -17.33 -33.44
CA GLY A 19 -2.48 -17.69 -32.71
C GLY A 19 -1.53 -16.51 -32.52
N VAL A 20 -1.33 -15.70 -33.57
CA VAL A 20 -0.49 -14.49 -33.49
C VAL A 20 -1.11 -13.44 -32.55
N ILE A 21 -2.42 -13.18 -32.66
CA ILE A 21 -3.11 -12.23 -31.76
C ILE A 21 -3.01 -12.68 -30.30
N ALA A 22 -3.23 -13.97 -30.03
CA ALA A 22 -3.11 -14.52 -28.68
C ALA A 22 -1.69 -14.38 -28.12
N ALA A 23 -0.66 -14.64 -28.93
CA ALA A 23 0.74 -14.46 -28.53
C ALA A 23 1.07 -12.99 -28.22
N ILE A 24 0.61 -12.05 -29.05
CA ILE A 24 0.79 -10.61 -28.81
C ILE A 24 0.06 -10.19 -27.53
N ALA A 25 -1.18 -10.62 -27.33
CA ALA A 25 -1.96 -10.31 -26.13
C ALA A 25 -1.26 -10.83 -24.87
N LEU A 26 -0.75 -12.06 -24.89
CA LEU A 26 0.00 -12.65 -23.79
C LEU A 26 1.27 -11.84 -23.49
N LEU A 27 2.03 -11.46 -24.53
CA LEU A 27 3.23 -10.64 -24.38
C LEU A 27 2.90 -9.28 -23.75
N VAL A 28 1.85 -8.61 -24.22
CA VAL A 28 1.38 -7.34 -23.66
C VAL A 28 1.00 -7.49 -22.19
N CYS A 29 0.26 -8.55 -21.82
CA CYS A 29 -0.10 -8.83 -20.43
C CYS A 29 1.14 -9.05 -19.57
N MET A 30 2.10 -9.83 -20.04
CA MET A 30 3.34 -10.15 -19.33
C MET A 30 4.21 -8.92 -19.06
N VAL A 31 4.21 -7.95 -19.98
CA VAL A 31 4.96 -6.69 -19.81
C VAL A 31 4.17 -5.65 -19.02
N SER A 32 2.84 -5.62 -19.16
CA SER A 32 1.98 -4.60 -18.53
C SER A 32 1.69 -4.89 -17.06
N LEU A 33 1.49 -6.15 -16.68
CA LEU A 33 1.14 -6.52 -15.30
C LEU A 33 2.19 -6.11 -14.26
N PRO A 34 3.50 -6.35 -14.46
CA PRO A 34 4.52 -5.90 -13.51
C PRO A 34 4.54 -4.38 -13.33
N ARG A 35 4.33 -3.64 -14.43
CA ARG A 35 4.25 -2.17 -14.38
C ARG A 35 3.05 -1.73 -13.55
N LEU A 36 1.88 -2.32 -13.77
CA LEU A 36 0.68 -2.02 -13.00
C LEU A 36 0.86 -2.30 -11.51
N GLN A 37 1.53 -3.41 -11.16
CA GLN A 37 1.85 -3.73 -9.77
C GLN A 37 2.74 -2.66 -9.13
N ASN A 38 3.78 -2.21 -9.83
CA ASN A 38 4.65 -1.13 -9.34
C ASN A 38 3.86 0.18 -9.16
N TYR A 39 2.97 0.53 -10.08
CA TYR A 39 2.11 1.71 -9.94
C TYR A 39 1.20 1.61 -8.71
N VAL A 40 0.56 0.47 -8.49
CA VAL A 40 -0.29 0.23 -7.32
C VAL A 40 0.52 0.34 -6.02
N GLN A 41 1.72 -0.26 -5.98
CA GLN A 41 2.60 -0.18 -4.80
C GLN A 41 3.01 1.27 -4.50
N CYS A 42 3.46 2.02 -5.51
CA CYS A 42 3.81 3.44 -5.34
C CYS A 42 2.62 4.27 -4.85
N ASN A 43 1.44 4.04 -5.41
CA ASN A 43 0.23 4.76 -4.99
C ASN A 43 -0.18 4.41 -3.54
N ASN A 44 -0.06 3.14 -3.14
CA ASN A 44 -0.31 2.71 -1.76
C ASN A 44 0.70 3.33 -0.78
N GLU A 45 1.99 3.36 -1.15
CA GLU A 45 3.05 4.02 -0.36
C GLU A 45 2.76 5.52 -0.17
N GLU A 46 2.39 6.21 -1.24
CA GLU A 46 2.06 7.64 -1.20
C GLU A 46 0.78 7.92 -0.41
N ASP A 47 -0.23 7.07 -0.54
CA ASP A 47 -1.46 7.17 0.24
C ASP A 47 -1.20 6.94 1.73
N ALA A 48 -0.38 5.94 2.08
CA ALA A 48 0.00 5.66 3.47
C ALA A 48 0.76 6.84 4.10
N ALA A 49 1.75 7.39 3.40
CA ALA A 49 2.50 8.54 3.88
C ALA A 49 1.60 9.79 4.04
N ARG A 50 0.69 10.04 3.10
CA ARG A 50 -0.30 11.12 3.20
C ARG A 50 -1.27 10.91 4.36
N SER A 51 -1.77 9.69 4.55
CA SER A 51 -2.67 9.34 5.66
C SER A 51 -1.99 9.52 7.01
N LEU A 52 -0.71 9.14 7.16
CA LEU A 52 0.07 9.43 8.38
C LEU A 52 0.22 10.93 8.63
N ARG A 53 0.48 11.73 7.59
CA ARG A 53 0.55 13.19 7.73
C ARG A 53 -0.79 13.78 8.17
N VAL A 54 -1.92 13.24 7.70
CA VAL A 54 -3.26 13.66 8.14
C VAL A 54 -3.48 13.32 9.61
N LEU A 55 -3.16 12.08 10.03
CA LEU A 55 -3.25 11.67 11.43
C LEU A 55 -2.36 12.52 12.33
N GLY A 56 -1.09 12.70 11.95
CA GLY A 56 -0.14 13.50 12.71
C GLY A 56 -0.55 14.97 12.87
N ARG A 57 -1.19 15.56 11.84
CA ARG A 57 -1.74 16.93 11.90
C ARG A 57 -3.02 17.04 12.69
N ALA A 58 -3.86 15.99 12.70
CA ALA A 58 -5.03 15.93 13.58
C ALA A 58 -4.63 15.84 15.06
N GLY A 59 -3.37 15.48 15.34
CA GLY A 59 -2.78 15.48 16.67
C GLY A 59 -2.90 14.12 17.34
N SER A 60 -2.86 14.11 18.68
CA SER A 60 -3.06 12.89 19.45
C SER A 60 -4.43 12.94 20.13
N PRO A 61 -5.29 11.92 19.96
CA PRO A 61 -6.45 11.79 20.81
C PRO A 61 -5.98 11.50 22.24
N GLN A 62 -6.28 12.39 23.19
CA GLN A 62 -5.94 12.15 24.60
C GLN A 62 -6.80 11.03 25.21
N GLU A 63 -8.04 10.87 24.73
CA GLU A 63 -9.04 9.99 25.37
C GLU A 63 -9.37 8.71 24.57
N SER A 64 -9.05 8.62 23.28
CA SER A 64 -9.45 7.46 22.48
C SER A 64 -8.51 6.26 22.73
N PRO A 65 -9.00 5.06 23.03
CA PRO A 65 -8.15 3.91 23.33
C PRO A 65 -7.29 3.46 22.13
N ASP A 66 -7.84 3.52 20.93
CA ASP A 66 -7.20 3.09 19.69
C ASP A 66 -7.48 4.05 18.51
N LEU A 67 -6.81 3.78 17.38
CA LEU A 67 -6.92 4.57 16.16
C LEU A 67 -8.31 4.48 15.52
N ALA A 68 -8.96 3.31 15.58
CA ALA A 68 -10.28 3.10 14.99
C ALA A 68 -11.37 3.92 15.70
N THR A 69 -11.34 3.92 17.03
CA THR A 69 -12.25 4.69 17.89
C THR A 69 -12.04 6.18 17.66
N TRP A 70 -10.79 6.63 17.58
CA TRP A 70 -10.50 8.03 17.30
C TRP A 70 -11.02 8.47 15.93
N ILE A 71 -10.74 7.68 14.88
CA ILE A 71 -11.27 7.94 13.54
C ILE A 71 -12.79 7.97 13.59
N GLY A 72 -13.45 7.06 14.32
CA GLY A 72 -14.91 7.06 14.46
C GLY A 72 -15.51 8.33 15.10
N GLN A 73 -14.74 9.04 15.93
CA GLN A 73 -15.16 10.27 16.62
C GLN A 73 -14.89 11.54 15.80
N ASP A 74 -13.84 11.55 14.98
CA ASP A 74 -13.47 12.72 14.17
C ASP A 74 -14.05 12.66 12.75
N ARG A 75 -15.01 13.54 12.44
CA ARG A 75 -15.69 13.58 11.12
C ARG A 75 -14.71 13.76 9.95
N SER A 76 -13.64 14.53 10.13
CA SER A 76 -12.66 14.79 9.08
C SER A 76 -11.81 13.54 8.79
N LEU A 77 -11.41 12.82 9.84
CA LEU A 77 -10.68 11.57 9.71
C LEU A 77 -11.57 10.47 9.12
N ARG A 78 -12.83 10.37 9.52
CA ARG A 78 -13.77 9.42 8.89
C ARG A 78 -13.84 9.57 7.38
N HIS A 79 -13.91 10.81 6.91
CA HIS A 79 -13.95 11.10 5.48
C HIS A 79 -12.65 10.69 4.76
N ARG A 80 -11.49 10.80 5.43
CA ARG A 80 -10.21 10.36 4.87
C ARG A 80 -10.05 8.83 4.86
N PHE A 81 -10.63 8.15 5.85
CA PHE A 81 -10.47 6.72 6.09
C PHE A 81 -11.76 5.92 5.80
N LEU A 82 -12.55 6.34 4.80
CA LEU A 82 -13.82 5.69 4.46
C LEU A 82 -13.68 4.21 4.08
N ASP A 83 -12.61 3.86 3.36
CA ASP A 83 -12.33 2.49 2.92
C ASP A 83 -11.48 1.69 3.92
N ALA A 84 -11.18 2.29 5.08
CA ALA A 84 -10.35 1.65 6.07
C ALA A 84 -11.12 0.56 6.80
N ARG A 85 -10.45 -0.56 7.05
CA ARG A 85 -11.01 -1.71 7.77
C ARG A 85 -10.27 -1.87 9.08
N VAL A 86 -11.01 -2.06 10.17
CA VAL A 86 -10.41 -2.44 11.44
C VAL A 86 -10.08 -3.93 11.38
N LEU A 87 -8.86 -4.29 11.73
CA LEU A 87 -8.46 -5.68 11.89
C LEU A 87 -8.80 -6.07 13.32
N GLU A 88 -9.87 -6.86 13.46
CA GLU A 88 -10.42 -7.31 14.74
C GLU A 88 -9.31 -7.89 15.65
N ASP A 89 -9.47 -7.69 16.96
CA ASP A 89 -8.52 -8.06 18.05
C ASP A 89 -7.18 -7.31 18.13
N SER A 90 -6.68 -6.75 17.03
CA SER A 90 -5.35 -6.09 17.01
C SER A 90 -5.38 -4.57 17.20
N GLY A 91 -6.56 -3.94 17.04
CA GLY A 91 -6.69 -2.47 17.00
C GLY A 91 -6.00 -1.81 15.79
N LEU A 92 -5.54 -2.62 14.83
CA LEU A 92 -4.93 -2.14 13.60
C LEU A 92 -5.98 -1.65 12.63
N LEU A 93 -5.64 -0.59 11.90
CA LEU A 93 -6.45 -0.11 10.79
C LEU A 93 -5.77 -0.49 9.47
N MET A 94 -6.51 -1.05 8.52
CA MET A 94 -6.00 -1.40 7.20
C MET A 94 -6.61 -0.50 6.13
N GLN A 95 -5.78 0.17 5.33
CA GLN A 95 -6.20 0.96 4.16
C GLN A 95 -5.23 0.71 3.00
N HIS A 96 -5.75 0.44 1.80
CA HIS A 96 -4.96 0.24 0.56
C HIS A 96 -3.73 -0.67 0.71
N GLY A 97 -3.85 -1.76 1.47
CA GLY A 97 -2.77 -2.73 1.67
C GLY A 97 -1.70 -2.30 2.68
N TYR A 98 -1.90 -1.20 3.38
CA TYR A 98 -1.12 -0.75 4.52
C TYR A 98 -1.89 -0.93 5.83
N LEU A 99 -1.15 -1.27 6.88
CA LEU A 99 -1.59 -1.36 8.26
C LEU A 99 -1.15 -0.10 8.98
N PHE A 100 -2.00 0.45 9.84
CA PHE A 100 -1.76 1.65 10.61
C PHE A 100 -1.98 1.36 12.09
N GLN A 101 -1.14 1.97 12.92
CA GLN A 101 -1.27 1.89 14.36
C GLN A 101 -0.87 3.21 15.01
N MET A 102 -1.58 3.54 16.10
CA MET A 102 -1.19 4.58 17.03
C MET A 102 -0.38 3.97 18.17
N GLN A 103 0.84 4.46 18.34
CA GLN A 103 1.74 4.10 19.43
C GLN A 103 1.71 5.20 20.50
N ARG A 104 1.63 4.83 21.76
CA ARG A 104 1.73 5.77 22.89
C ARG A 104 2.85 5.35 23.81
N PRO A 105 4.07 5.81 23.56
CA PRO A 105 5.15 5.61 24.52
C PRO A 105 4.84 6.36 25.81
N GLU A 106 5.28 5.81 26.94
CA GLU A 106 5.20 6.53 28.20
C GLU A 106 6.04 7.82 28.13
N GLY A 107 5.45 8.95 28.53
CA GLY A 107 6.12 10.24 28.56
C GLY A 107 6.43 10.89 27.20
N LEU A 108 6.00 10.29 26.07
CA LEU A 108 6.18 10.87 24.73
C LEU A 108 4.84 11.09 24.02
N PRO A 109 4.78 12.03 23.06
CA PRO A 109 3.62 12.19 22.18
C PRO A 109 3.28 10.90 21.43
N ALA A 110 2.00 10.73 21.10
CA ALA A 110 1.57 9.61 20.27
C ALA A 110 2.29 9.64 18.91
N GLN A 111 2.75 8.46 18.48
CA GLN A 111 3.37 8.25 17.19
C GLN A 111 2.42 7.45 16.31
N PHE A 112 2.42 7.73 15.02
CA PHE A 112 1.64 6.96 14.05
C PHE A 112 2.60 6.25 13.13
N VAL A 113 2.38 4.95 12.95
CA VAL A 113 3.17 4.11 12.05
C VAL A 113 2.29 3.47 11.00
N ALA A 114 2.86 3.26 9.82
CA ALA A 114 2.21 2.52 8.75
C ALA A 114 3.19 1.55 8.08
N TRP A 115 2.76 0.34 7.76
CA TRP A 115 3.61 -0.66 7.10
C TRP A 115 2.79 -1.60 6.21
N PRO A 116 3.41 -2.24 5.20
CA PRO A 116 2.67 -3.05 4.26
C PRO A 116 2.12 -4.32 4.92
N ARG A 117 0.87 -4.64 4.61
CA ARG A 117 0.26 -5.93 4.99
C ARG A 117 0.99 -7.12 4.36
N SER A 118 1.46 -6.97 3.12
CA SER A 118 2.16 -8.02 2.38
C SER A 118 3.23 -7.40 1.51
N ALA A 119 4.45 -7.27 2.01
CA ALA A 119 5.60 -6.89 1.20
C ALA A 119 6.07 -8.07 0.32
N PRO A 120 6.51 -7.85 -0.94
CA PRO A 120 6.51 -6.56 -1.66
C PRO A 120 5.18 -6.23 -2.36
N ARG A 121 4.14 -7.07 -2.20
CA ARG A 121 2.89 -7.00 -2.96
C ARG A 121 2.10 -5.70 -2.77
N THR A 122 1.99 -5.20 -1.54
CA THR A 122 1.19 -4.01 -1.21
C THR A 122 2.03 -2.75 -1.06
N GLY A 123 3.33 -2.90 -0.85
CA GLY A 123 4.30 -1.82 -0.71
C GLY A 123 5.66 -2.37 -0.24
N GLN A 124 6.69 -1.54 -0.32
CA GLN A 124 8.08 -1.90 -0.02
C GLN A 124 8.70 -0.98 1.03
N ALA A 125 7.92 -0.13 1.69
CA ALA A 125 8.40 0.76 2.72
C ALA A 125 7.46 0.81 3.92
N ALA A 126 8.04 0.99 5.10
CA ALA A 126 7.33 1.41 6.30
C ALA A 126 7.45 2.93 6.46
N PHE A 127 6.48 3.51 7.14
CA PHE A 127 6.36 4.94 7.37
C PHE A 127 6.05 5.22 8.84
N MET A 128 6.45 6.39 9.30
CA MET A 128 6.22 6.84 10.66
C MET A 128 6.08 8.34 10.67
N TRP A 129 5.19 8.85 11.51
CA TRP A 129 5.13 10.26 11.85
C TRP A 129 6.06 10.54 13.02
N ASP A 130 7.13 11.32 12.80
CA ASP A 130 7.89 11.88 13.90
C ASP A 130 7.06 13.02 14.51
N GLY A 131 6.96 13.08 15.84
CA GLY A 131 6.15 14.10 16.53
C GLY A 131 6.53 15.56 16.20
N SER A 132 7.61 15.76 15.44
CA SER A 132 8.12 17.05 14.95
C SER A 132 7.46 17.52 13.65
N GLY A 133 6.56 16.75 13.06
CA GLY A 133 5.80 17.18 11.88
C GLY A 133 6.19 16.53 10.56
N ASN A 134 7.11 15.55 10.59
CA ASN A 134 7.58 14.89 9.37
C ASN A 134 7.11 13.45 9.29
N VAL A 135 6.89 12.99 8.06
CA VAL A 135 6.77 11.57 7.78
C VAL A 135 8.17 11.06 7.46
N LEU A 136 8.62 10.07 8.21
CA LEU A 136 9.82 9.29 7.94
C LEU A 136 9.43 8.04 7.15
N ARG A 137 10.32 7.63 6.26
CA ARG A 137 10.23 6.43 5.43
C ARG A 137 11.41 5.53 5.75
N HIS A 138 11.15 4.24 5.85
CA HIS A 138 12.18 3.21 5.84
C HIS A 138 11.93 2.21 4.73
N ALA A 139 12.96 1.92 3.93
CA ALA A 139 12.89 0.87 2.91
C ALA A 139 12.80 -0.51 3.58
N ASN A 140 11.75 -1.28 3.31
CA ASN A 140 11.50 -2.60 3.89
C ASN A 140 12.08 -3.72 3.02
N ALA A 141 13.33 -3.56 2.58
CA ALA A 141 13.96 -4.46 1.60
C ALA A 141 14.18 -5.88 2.14
N ASP A 142 14.38 -6.00 3.45
CA ASP A 142 14.51 -7.26 4.19
C ASP A 142 13.15 -7.86 4.61
N GLY A 143 12.04 -7.17 4.33
CA GLY A 143 10.69 -7.62 4.68
C GLY A 143 10.41 -7.62 6.19
N ARG A 144 11.21 -6.89 6.98
CA ARG A 144 11.10 -6.81 8.44
C ARG A 144 9.72 -6.36 8.93
N TRP A 145 9.08 -5.44 8.21
CA TRP A 145 7.75 -4.91 8.55
C TRP A 145 6.71 -5.44 7.58
N ASN A 146 6.34 -6.70 7.73
CA ASN A 146 5.41 -7.39 6.86
C ASN A 146 4.29 -8.09 7.65
N GLY A 147 3.05 -7.62 7.48
CA GLY A 147 1.89 -8.21 8.15
C GLY A 147 1.64 -7.69 9.57
N PRO A 148 0.55 -8.12 10.21
CA PRO A 148 0.01 -7.49 11.43
C PRO A 148 0.95 -7.54 12.64
N GLU A 149 1.74 -8.59 12.77
CA GLU A 149 2.66 -8.77 13.90
C GLU A 149 3.98 -7.99 13.75
N ALA A 150 4.26 -7.47 12.56
CA ALA A 150 5.56 -6.92 12.19
C ALA A 150 5.60 -5.38 12.28
N ARG A 151 5.17 -4.86 13.44
CA ARG A 151 5.08 -3.42 13.72
C ARG A 151 6.45 -2.73 13.59
N PRO A 152 6.53 -1.53 12.96
CA PRO A 152 7.75 -0.73 12.94
C PRO A 152 8.08 -0.09 14.27
N ALA A 153 9.36 -0.22 14.66
CA ALA A 153 10.12 0.42 15.74
C ALA A 153 9.46 0.43 17.13
N GLU A 154 10.26 0.16 18.16
CA GLU A 154 9.85 0.40 19.54
C GLU A 154 10.07 1.86 19.92
N PRO A 155 9.23 2.42 20.80
CA PRO A 155 9.43 3.76 21.29
C PRO A 155 10.82 4.01 21.89
N GLY A 156 11.40 5.17 21.59
CA GLY A 156 12.73 5.56 22.11
C GLY A 156 13.91 5.07 21.28
N THR A 157 13.68 4.36 20.17
CA THR A 157 14.77 3.92 19.28
C THR A 157 15.29 5.08 18.42
N ASN A 158 16.61 5.16 18.22
CA ASN A 158 17.21 6.13 17.31
C ASN A 158 16.87 5.77 15.85
N LEU A 159 15.96 6.54 15.27
CA LEU A 159 15.36 6.26 13.97
C LEU A 159 16.35 6.43 12.81
N SER A 160 17.24 7.40 12.91
CA SER A 160 18.25 7.66 11.88
C SER A 160 19.24 6.50 11.75
N GLU A 161 19.66 5.92 12.89
CA GLU A 161 20.56 4.76 12.93
C GLU A 161 19.89 3.49 12.38
N LEU A 162 18.57 3.42 12.49
CA LEU A 162 17.82 2.32 11.93
C LEU A 162 17.62 2.41 10.42
N GLY A 163 17.91 3.54 9.76
CA GLY A 163 17.71 3.71 8.31
C GLY A 163 16.44 4.47 7.92
N TRP A 164 15.78 5.13 8.88
CA TRP A 164 14.66 6.02 8.60
C TRP A 164 15.16 7.34 8.00
N ALA A 165 14.51 7.78 6.93
CA ALA A 165 14.82 9.04 6.26
C ALA A 165 13.55 9.87 6.02
N PRO A 166 13.62 11.20 5.96
CA PRO A 166 12.47 12.03 5.62
C PRO A 166 11.82 11.60 4.29
N TRP A 167 10.50 11.45 4.31
CA TRP A 167 9.73 11.21 3.10
C TRP A 167 9.48 12.54 2.38
N VAL A 168 10.11 12.69 1.22
CA VAL A 168 9.89 13.80 0.30
C VAL A 168 8.89 13.36 -0.76
N MET A 169 7.81 14.12 -0.90
CA MET A 169 6.82 13.91 -1.96
C MET A 169 7.53 14.12 -3.30
N ARG A 170 7.54 13.09 -4.15
CA ARG A 170 8.12 13.17 -5.50
C ARG A 170 7.14 13.76 -6.48
#